data_AF-A0A518DW87-F1
#
_entry.id   AF-A0A518DW87-F1
#
_cell.length_a   1.000
_cell.length_b   1.000
_cell.length_c   1.000
_cell.angle_alpha   90.00
_cell.angle_beta   90.00
_cell.angle_gamma   90.00
#
_symmetry.space_group_name_H-M   'P 1'
#
loop_
_entity.id
_entity.type
_entity.pdbx_description
1 polymer ?
#
loop_
_entity_poly.entity_id
_entity_poly.type
_entity_poly.pdbx_seq_one_letter_code
_entity_poly.pdbx_strand_id
1 'polypeptide(L)'
;MRLLMIAFTILAVSASAGCGMTRNIFYPGSIEQQQRFATLHDPYPDNVAGPEVVGGRPLSFANPQPEPVRSDYARNYFMFGR
;
A
#
# COMPACT_ATOMS: atom_id res chain seq x y z
N MET A 1 -36.12 6.75 27.28
CA MET A 1 -35.04 5.81 27.66
C MET A 1 -34.65 4.83 26.56
N ARG A 2 -35.57 4.11 25.90
CA ARG A 2 -35.23 3.14 24.84
C ARG A 2 -34.52 3.73 23.61
N LEU A 3 -34.98 4.87 23.08
CA LEU A 3 -34.36 5.54 21.93
C LEU A 3 -32.95 6.10 22.22
N LEU A 4 -32.70 6.55 23.45
CA LEU A 4 -31.42 7.14 23.84
C LEU A 4 -30.34 6.06 24.02
N MET A 5 -30.73 4.86 24.47
CA MET A 5 -29.84 3.69 24.56
C MET A 5 -29.44 3.14 23.19
N ILE A 6 -30.35 3.19 22.20
CA ILE A 6 -30.08 2.75 20.81
C ILE A 6 -29.14 3.74 20.10
N ALA A 7 -29.31 5.04 20.32
CA ALA A 7 -28.42 6.05 19.77
C ALA A 7 -26.97 5.93 20.30
N PHE A 8 -26.82 5.61 21.59
CA PHE A 8 -25.49 5.45 22.22
C PHE A 8 -24.77 4.16 21.75
N THR A 9 -25.53 3.11 21.47
CA THR A 9 -24.98 1.84 20.96
C THR A 9 -24.53 1.94 19.50
N ILE A 10 -25.21 2.70 18.64
CA ILE A 10 -24.77 2.92 17.25
C ILE A 10 -23.50 3.80 17.22
N LEU A 11 -23.45 4.84 18.06
CA LEU A 11 -22.31 5.77 18.10
C LEU A 11 -21.01 5.11 18.57
N ALA A 12 -21.10 4.17 19.52
CA ALA A 12 -19.95 3.37 19.99
C ALA A 12 -19.45 2.35 18.96
N VAL A 13 -20.32 1.84 18.08
CA VAL A 13 -19.97 0.86 17.04
C VAL A 13 -19.30 1.52 15.82
N SER A 14 -19.62 2.77 15.50
CA SER A 14 -18.99 3.49 14.37
C SER A 14 -17.64 4.13 14.71
N ALA A 15 -17.39 4.48 15.97
CA ALA A 15 -16.13 5.12 16.38
C ALA A 15 -14.92 4.16 16.44
N SER A 16 -15.17 2.84 16.48
CA SER A 16 -14.14 1.79 16.43
C SER A 16 -13.86 1.28 15.01
N ALA A 17 -14.59 1.73 13.99
CA ALA A 17 -14.34 1.38 12.60
C ALA A 17 -13.25 2.28 11.99
N GLY A 18 -12.00 2.08 12.38
CA GLY A 18 -10.86 2.53 11.57
C GLY A 18 -10.70 1.59 10.38
N CYS A 19 -11.11 2.00 9.18
CA CYS A 19 -10.92 1.21 7.96
C CYS A 19 -10.11 1.97 6.92
N GLY A 20 -8.82 2.14 7.21
CA GLY A 20 -7.84 2.49 6.20
C GLY A 20 -7.59 1.29 5.30
N MET A 21 -8.34 1.21 4.20
CA MET A 21 -8.09 0.40 3.00
C MET A 21 -7.37 -0.93 3.25
N THR A 22 -8.12 -1.93 3.73
CA THR A 22 -7.60 -3.29 3.77
C THR A 22 -7.45 -3.77 2.32
N ARG A 23 -6.22 -3.82 1.80
CA ARG A 23 -5.98 -4.58 0.57
C ARG A 23 -6.35 -6.02 0.86
N ASN A 24 -7.06 -6.63 -0.07
CA ASN A 24 -7.50 -8.01 0.08
C ASN A 24 -6.26 -8.91 0.19
N ILE A 25 -6.02 -9.46 1.38
CA ILE A 25 -4.83 -10.28 1.67
C ILE A 25 -4.87 -11.58 0.84
N PHE A 26 -6.06 -12.06 0.48
CA PHE A 26 -6.26 -13.23 -0.37
C PHE A 26 -6.18 -12.90 -1.87
N TYR A 27 -6.28 -11.62 -2.22
CA TYR A 27 -6.20 -11.14 -3.59
C TYR A 27 -5.26 -9.92 -3.65
N PRO A 28 -3.94 -10.12 -3.46
CA PRO A 28 -2.95 -9.04 -3.39
C PRO A 28 -2.73 -8.32 -4.74
N GLY A 29 -3.44 -8.74 -5.80
CA GLY A 29 -3.28 -8.23 -7.15
C GLY A 29 -2.14 -8.91 -7.90
N SER A 30 -1.95 -8.49 -9.15
CA SER A 30 -0.85 -8.94 -10.01
C SER A 30 0.52 -8.52 -9.47
N ILE A 31 1.59 -9.22 -9.88
CA ILE A 31 2.97 -8.87 -9.49
C ILE A 31 3.31 -7.42 -9.85
N GLU A 32 2.86 -6.93 -11.01
CA GLU A 32 3.08 -5.52 -11.39
C GLU A 32 2.40 -4.55 -10.43
N GLN A 33 1.17 -4.83 -10.00
CA GLN A 33 0.46 -3.97 -9.04
C GLN A 33 1.18 -3.96 -7.68
N GLN A 34 1.73 -5.10 -7.27
CA GLN A 34 2.51 -5.20 -6.04
C GLN A 34 3.85 -4.46 -6.16
N GLN A 35 4.55 -4.54 -7.29
CA GLN A 35 5.80 -3.80 -7.54
C GLN A 35 5.59 -2.28 -7.59
N ARG A 36 4.48 -1.82 -8.21
CA ARG A 36 4.10 -0.40 -8.19
C ARG A 36 3.90 0.10 -6.76
N PHE A 37 3.19 -0.69 -5.95
CA PHE A 37 2.98 -0.37 -4.54
C PHE A 37 4.29 -0.34 -3.76
N ALA A 38 5.17 -1.33 -3.98
CA ALA A 38 6.49 -1.35 -3.37
C ALA A 38 7.30 -0.10 -3.77
N THR A 39 7.20 0.36 -5.01
CA THR A 39 7.89 1.59 -5.46
C THR A 39 7.51 2.82 -4.63
N LEU A 40 6.27 2.89 -4.13
CA LEU A 40 5.74 4.03 -3.39
C LEU A 40 5.90 3.93 -1.87
N HIS A 41 5.91 2.71 -1.32
CA HIS A 41 5.80 2.48 0.12
C HIS A 41 6.93 1.66 0.72
N ASP A 42 7.75 1.00 -0.09
CA ASP A 42 8.97 0.36 0.38
C ASP A 42 10.01 1.45 0.70
N PRO A 43 10.64 1.44 1.89
CA PRO A 43 11.74 2.36 2.20
C PRO A 43 12.96 2.20 1.27
N TYR A 44 13.10 1.04 0.62
CA TYR A 44 14.19 0.73 -0.30
C TYR A 44 13.63 0.19 -1.62
N PRO A 45 12.95 0.99 -2.44
CA PRO A 45 12.27 0.50 -3.64
C PRO A 45 13.23 0.15 -4.78
N ASP A 46 14.50 0.54 -4.66
CA ASP A 46 15.52 0.34 -5.68
C ASP A 46 16.87 -0.11 -5.11
N ASN A 47 17.74 -0.53 -6.01
CA ASN A 47 19.09 -0.98 -5.70
C ASN A 47 20.14 0.11 -6.03
N VAL A 48 19.72 1.37 -6.19
CA VAL A 48 20.59 2.45 -6.69
C VAL A 48 21.11 3.31 -5.53
N ALA A 49 20.29 3.51 -4.49
CA ALA A 49 20.65 4.36 -3.36
C ALA A 49 21.55 3.69 -2.31
N GLY A 50 21.74 2.36 -2.37
CA GLY A 50 22.50 1.61 -1.37
C GLY A 50 23.04 0.28 -1.88
N PRO A 51 23.68 -0.51 -0.99
CA PRO A 51 24.18 -1.84 -1.34
C PRO A 51 23.04 -2.73 -1.85
N GLU A 52 23.33 -3.54 -2.85
CA GLU A 52 22.35 -4.49 -3.38
C GLU A 52 21.87 -5.46 -2.27
N VAL A 53 20.56 -5.55 -2.09
CA VAL A 53 19.95 -6.46 -1.12
C VAL A 53 19.79 -7.84 -1.76
N VAL A 54 20.84 -8.65 -1.69
CA VAL A 54 20.85 -10.01 -2.26
C VAL A 54 20.16 -10.99 -1.30
N GLY A 55 19.16 -11.73 -1.81
CA GLY A 55 18.47 -12.79 -1.06
C GLY A 55 17.47 -12.33 0.00
N GLY A 56 17.36 -11.03 0.28
CA GLY A 56 16.39 -10.48 1.23
C GLY A 56 14.99 -10.22 0.65
N ARG A 57 14.86 -10.21 -0.69
CA ARG A 57 13.61 -9.92 -1.41
C ARG A 57 13.11 -11.16 -2.14
N PRO A 58 11.78 -11.33 -2.31
CA PRO A 58 11.27 -12.35 -3.23
C PRO A 58 11.82 -12.13 -4.65
N LEU A 59 12.00 -13.21 -5.41
CA LEU A 59 12.62 -13.17 -6.75
C LEU A 59 11.99 -12.13 -7.70
N SER A 60 10.67 -11.98 -7.65
CA SER A 60 9.95 -10.99 -8.48
C SER A 60 10.15 -9.54 -8.03
N PHE A 61 10.69 -9.29 -6.84
CA PHE A 61 10.96 -7.95 -6.29
C PHE A 61 12.46 -7.65 -6.21
N ALA A 62 13.31 -8.64 -6.45
CA ALA A 62 14.76 -8.46 -6.53
C ALA A 62 15.14 -7.53 -7.70
N ASN A 63 14.41 -7.63 -8.81
CA ASN A 63 14.55 -6.77 -9.97
C ASN A 63 13.44 -5.71 -9.99
N PRO A 64 13.75 -4.43 -9.73
CA PRO A 64 12.76 -3.36 -9.84
C PRO A 64 12.33 -3.15 -11.31
N GLN A 65 11.15 -2.58 -11.47
CA GLN A 65 10.64 -2.13 -12.77
C GLN A 65 11.63 -1.15 -13.44
N PRO A 66 11.64 -1.03 -14.78
CA PRO A 66 12.46 -0.04 -15.48
C PRO A 66 12.23 1.38 -14.92
N GLU A 67 13.29 2.19 -14.87
CA GLU A 67 13.23 3.55 -14.34
C GLU A 67 12.11 4.41 -14.96
N PRO A 68 11.87 4.41 -16.29
CA PRO A 68 10.81 5.24 -16.87
C PRO A 68 9.43 4.92 -16.29
N VAL A 69 9.17 3.63 -16.07
CA VAL A 69 7.91 3.14 -15.52
C VAL A 69 7.74 3.56 -14.06
N ARG A 70 8.81 3.43 -13.25
CA ARG A 70 8.78 3.81 -11.83
C ARG A 70 8.62 5.32 -11.65
N SER A 71 9.35 6.11 -12.42
CA SER A 71 9.31 7.57 -12.36
C SER A 71 7.93 8.11 -12.74
N ASP A 72 7.24 7.49 -13.70
CA ASP A 72 5.87 7.83 -14.01
C ASP A 72 4.90 7.51 -12.86
N TYR A 73 5.02 6.34 -12.21
CA TYR A 73 4.18 6.01 -11.05
C TYR A 73 4.43 6.96 -9.87
N ALA A 74 5.69 7.21 -9.52
CA ALA A 74 6.05 8.12 -8.44
C ALA A 74 5.54 9.54 -8.71
N ARG A 75 5.69 10.03 -9.95
CA ARG A 75 5.18 11.33 -10.36
C ARG A 75 3.65 11.40 -10.28
N ASN A 76 2.95 10.39 -10.80
CA ASN A 76 1.48 10.37 -10.76
C ASN A 76 0.95 10.27 -9.32
N TYR A 77 1.58 9.46 -8.47
CA TYR A 77 1.22 9.36 -7.06
C TYR A 77 1.44 10.68 -6.32
N PHE A 78 2.59 11.34 -6.55
CA PHE A 78 2.89 12.64 -5.95
C PHE A 78 1.92 13.74 -6.42
N MET A 79 1.59 13.77 -7.72
CA MET A 79 0.75 14.82 -8.30
C MET A 79 -0.76 14.59 -8.11
N PHE A 80 -1.20 13.34 -8.10
CA PHE A 80 -2.63 12.98 -8.18
C PHE A 80 -3.10 12.00 -7.11
N GLY A 81 -2.20 11.49 -6.25
CA GLY A 81 -2.54 10.52 -5.21
C GLY A 81 -3.03 9.17 -5.74
N ARG A 82 -2.61 8.78 -6.95
CA ARG A 82 -3.00 7.53 -7.62
C ARG A 82 -1.81 6.66 -7.99
#